data_AF-A0A1V4MT90-F1
#
_entry.id   AF-A0A1V4MT90-F1
#
_cell.length_a   1.000
_cell.length_b   1.000
_cell.length_c   1.000
_cell.angle_alpha   90.00
_cell.angle_beta   90.00
_cell.angle_gamma   90.00
#
_symmetry.space_group_name_H-M   'P 1'
#
loop_
_entity.id
_entity.type
_entity.pdbx_description
1 polymer ?
#
loop_
_entity_poly.entity_id
_entity_poly.type
_entity_poly.pdbx_seq_one_letter_code
_entity_poly.pdbx_strand_id
1 'polypeptide(L)'
;MPSIRYQVMAMEEELGGPMTITAVSWLRSYEGDSIGVEYDFRMYMGLLQQDDLLPEFDQNYDPGTRQLVFQSDSLLLEGEAWEWLTIQLQEPFQYPGTGNLVIELTRSDAYFTNLFCFRWYTHEYRTVLALRPNETMGYANTVAAMLRIDYVPTGLSRMTWPAVKSLFLVN
;
A
#
# COMPACT_ATOMS: atom_id res chain seq x y z
N MET A 1 -17.26 -4.86 8.88
CA MET A 1 -15.85 -4.89 9.33
C MET A 1 -15.48 -3.53 9.88
N PRO A 2 -14.57 -3.42 10.87
CA PRO A 2 -14.24 -2.12 11.44
C PRO A 2 -13.56 -1.23 10.39
N SER A 3 -13.90 0.05 10.39
CA SER A 3 -13.16 1.10 9.70
C SER A 3 -11.66 0.99 10.02
N ILE A 4 -10.76 1.36 9.11
CA ILE A 4 -9.31 1.24 9.36
C ILE A 4 -8.55 2.48 8.94
N ARG A 5 -7.40 2.67 9.60
CA ARG A 5 -6.25 3.44 9.10
C ARG A 5 -5.08 2.46 8.99
N TYR A 6 -4.43 2.43 7.85
CA TYR A 6 -3.34 1.51 7.57
C TYR A 6 -2.21 2.23 6.85
N GLN A 7 -0.98 2.02 7.30
CA GLN A 7 0.23 2.40 6.59
C GLN A 7 0.98 1.15 6.16
N VAL A 8 1.60 1.23 4.99
CA VAL A 8 2.55 0.24 4.48
C VAL A 8 3.72 0.96 3.81
N MET A 9 4.92 0.42 3.99
CA MET A 9 6.16 1.00 3.47
C MET A 9 6.80 0.11 2.41
N ALA A 10 7.18 0.71 1.29
CA ALA A 10 8.07 0.13 0.29
C ALA A 10 9.46 0.79 0.41
N MET A 11 10.52 -0.02 0.43
CA MET A 11 11.86 0.50 0.70
C MET A 11 12.47 1.15 -0.53
N GLU A 12 13.33 2.14 -0.34
CA GLU A 12 14.08 2.79 -1.42
C GLU A 12 14.79 1.75 -2.31
N GLU A 13 15.44 0.76 -1.70
CA GLU A 13 16.17 -0.30 -2.40
C GLU A 13 15.27 -1.17 -3.31
N GLU A 14 13.95 -1.18 -3.07
CA GLU A 14 12.96 -1.93 -3.85
C GLU A 14 12.38 -1.12 -5.02
N LEU A 15 12.36 0.21 -4.89
CA LEU A 15 11.75 1.12 -5.87
C LEU A 15 12.72 1.41 -7.02
N GLY A 16 14.03 1.37 -6.79
CA GLY A 16 15.07 1.38 -7.80
C GLY A 16 15.11 2.65 -8.69
N GLY A 17 14.79 3.80 -8.10
CA GLY A 17 15.06 5.13 -8.66
C GLY A 17 13.84 6.07 -8.74
N PRO A 18 14.05 7.32 -9.21
CA PRO A 18 12.98 8.31 -9.33
C PRO A 18 11.92 7.89 -10.34
N MET A 19 10.64 8.15 -10.04
CA MET A 19 9.51 7.79 -10.90
C MET A 19 8.26 8.59 -10.61
N THR A 20 7.34 8.64 -11.57
CA THR A 20 5.96 9.10 -11.34
C THR A 20 5.07 7.90 -11.11
N ILE A 21 4.61 7.69 -9.87
CA ILE A 21 3.68 6.62 -9.51
C ILE A 21 2.27 7.00 -9.96
N THR A 22 1.59 6.09 -10.65
CA THR A 22 0.25 6.30 -11.22
C THR A 22 -0.79 5.33 -10.69
N ALA A 23 -0.37 4.22 -10.08
CA ALA A 23 -1.30 3.26 -9.47
C ALA A 23 -0.64 2.46 -8.34
N VAL A 24 -1.47 1.95 -7.44
CA VAL A 24 -1.10 0.93 -6.46
C VAL A 24 -2.04 -0.24 -6.58
N SER A 25 -1.50 -1.45 -6.54
CA SER A 25 -2.29 -2.67 -6.56
C SER A 25 -1.97 -3.58 -5.39
N TRP A 26 -2.98 -4.31 -4.92
CA TRP A 26 -2.84 -5.37 -3.92
C TRP A 26 -3.17 -6.73 -4.54
N LEU A 27 -2.38 -7.75 -4.27
CA LEU A 27 -2.64 -9.10 -4.76
C LEU A 27 -3.73 -9.77 -3.92
N ARG A 28 -4.91 -10.03 -4.50
CA ARG A 28 -6.01 -10.71 -3.82
C ARG A 28 -5.59 -12.12 -3.41
N SER A 29 -5.88 -12.47 -2.16
CA SER A 29 -5.67 -13.81 -1.62
C SER A 29 -6.68 -14.82 -2.16
N TYR A 30 -6.44 -16.10 -1.93
CA TYR A 30 -7.44 -17.15 -2.20
C TYR A 30 -8.61 -17.16 -1.19
N GLU A 31 -8.51 -16.39 -0.11
CA GLU A 31 -9.53 -16.24 0.93
C GLU A 31 -10.30 -14.92 0.76
N GLY A 32 -11.50 -14.86 1.34
CA GLY A 32 -12.34 -13.67 1.32
C GLY A 32 -13.18 -13.52 0.04
N ASP A 33 -13.92 -12.42 -0.02
CA ASP A 33 -14.87 -12.15 -1.11
C ASP A 33 -14.15 -11.74 -2.40
N SER A 34 -14.81 -11.90 -3.55
CA SER A 34 -14.29 -11.44 -4.86
C SER A 34 -14.64 -9.99 -5.17
N ILE A 35 -15.57 -9.42 -4.41
CA ILE A 35 -16.04 -8.05 -4.55
C ILE A 35 -15.98 -7.41 -3.16
N GLY A 36 -15.57 -6.14 -3.10
CA GLY A 36 -15.67 -5.32 -1.91
C GLY A 36 -15.95 -3.87 -2.19
N VAL A 37 -16.67 -3.24 -1.26
CA VAL A 37 -16.98 -1.80 -1.31
C VAL A 37 -16.35 -1.14 -0.10
N GLU A 38 -15.45 -0.19 -0.38
CA GLU A 38 -14.77 0.61 0.63
C GLU A 38 -15.38 2.01 0.65
N TYR A 39 -15.98 2.41 1.78
CA TYR A 39 -16.58 3.73 1.93
C TYR A 39 -15.59 4.73 2.49
N ASP A 40 -15.76 6.00 2.13
CA ASP A 40 -14.89 7.11 2.55
C ASP A 40 -13.39 6.83 2.35
N PHE A 41 -13.07 6.09 1.29
CA PHE A 41 -11.71 5.62 1.04
C PHE A 41 -10.80 6.79 0.67
N ARG A 42 -9.66 6.90 1.34
CA ARG A 42 -8.62 7.89 1.02
C ARG A 42 -7.27 7.19 0.99
N MET A 43 -6.42 7.60 0.05
CA MET A 43 -5.04 7.14 -0.04
C MET A 43 -4.10 8.35 -0.02
N TYR A 44 -3.11 8.29 0.85
CA TYR A 44 -2.02 9.24 0.93
C TYR A 44 -0.70 8.56 0.60
N MET A 45 0.23 9.32 0.05
CA MET A 45 1.61 8.91 -0.14
C MET A 45 2.55 9.93 0.45
N GLY A 46 3.70 9.50 0.93
CA GLY A 46 4.78 10.37 1.39
C GLY A 46 6.07 9.60 1.53
N LEU A 47 7.09 10.25 2.09
CA LEU A 47 8.42 9.68 2.24
C LEU A 47 8.78 9.51 3.70
N LEU A 48 9.68 8.56 3.99
CA LEU A 48 10.27 8.36 5.30
C LEU A 48 11.73 7.96 5.13
N GLN A 49 12.64 8.55 5.91
CA GLN A 49 14.07 8.18 5.86
C GLN A 49 14.40 6.92 6.69
N GLN A 50 13.57 6.60 7.68
CA GLN A 50 13.76 5.45 8.57
C GLN A 50 13.26 4.16 7.92
N ASP A 51 13.89 3.05 8.28
CA ASP A 51 13.57 1.71 7.78
C ASP A 51 12.48 1.00 8.60
N ASP A 52 11.98 1.64 9.65
CA ASP A 52 10.89 1.16 10.49
C ASP A 52 9.80 2.22 10.62
N LEU A 53 8.54 1.79 10.46
CA LEU A 53 7.38 2.59 10.83
C LEU A 53 7.21 2.58 12.35
N LEU A 54 6.94 3.76 12.89
CA LEU A 54 6.55 3.97 14.27
C LEU A 54 5.03 3.75 14.45
N PRO A 55 4.56 3.45 15.67
CA PRO A 55 3.13 3.35 15.95
C PRO A 55 2.32 4.62 15.66
N GLU A 56 2.94 5.80 15.69
CA GLU A 56 2.28 7.08 15.46
C GLU A 56 2.30 7.44 13.97
N PHE A 57 1.13 7.44 13.33
CA PHE A 57 1.02 7.54 11.87
C PHE A 57 1.66 8.80 11.29
N ASP A 58 1.49 9.95 11.97
CA ASP A 58 1.93 11.23 11.46
C ASP A 58 3.46 11.43 11.62
N GLN A 59 4.12 10.61 12.45
CA GLN A 59 5.58 10.58 12.58
C GLN A 59 6.26 9.76 11.48
N ASN A 60 5.50 9.00 10.69
CA ASN A 60 6.00 8.20 9.57
C ASN A 60 6.04 8.99 8.25
N TYR A 61 6.12 10.31 8.33
CA TYR A 61 6.30 11.17 7.16
C TYR A 61 7.41 12.17 7.40
N ASP A 62 8.28 12.29 6.41
CA ASP A 62 9.16 13.44 6.27
C ASP A 62 8.31 14.71 6.09
N PRO A 63 8.62 15.81 6.79
CA PRO A 63 7.83 17.04 6.73
C PRO A 63 7.60 17.53 5.29
N GLY A 64 6.34 17.76 4.93
CA GLY A 64 5.94 18.29 3.63
C GLY A 64 5.84 17.25 2.49
N THR A 65 6.05 15.96 2.76
CA THR A 65 5.99 14.92 1.72
C THR A 65 4.63 14.26 1.58
N ARG A 66 3.78 14.31 2.62
CA ARG A 66 2.45 13.68 2.63
C ARG A 66 1.49 14.37 1.66
N GLN A 67 1.02 13.62 0.66
CA GLN A 67 0.10 14.04 -0.39
C GLN A 67 -1.12 13.12 -0.44
N LEU A 68 -2.32 13.68 -0.58
CA LEU A 68 -3.52 12.90 -0.94
C LEU A 68 -3.44 12.54 -2.43
N VAL A 69 -3.47 11.25 -2.75
CA VAL A 69 -3.31 10.76 -4.14
C VAL A 69 -4.58 10.13 -4.71
N PHE A 70 -5.51 9.76 -3.84
CA PHE A 70 -6.81 9.22 -4.24
C PHE A 70 -7.85 9.42 -3.14
N GLN A 71 -9.09 9.71 -3.52
CA GLN A 71 -10.24 9.66 -2.62
C GLN A 71 -11.51 9.19 -3.35
N SER A 72 -12.38 8.46 -2.65
CA SER A 72 -13.71 8.10 -3.14
C SER A 72 -14.68 7.93 -1.98
N ASP A 73 -15.92 8.41 -2.12
CA ASP A 73 -16.98 8.14 -1.15
C ASP A 73 -17.37 6.65 -1.14
N SER A 74 -17.21 5.98 -2.29
CA SER A 74 -17.47 4.56 -2.49
C SER A 74 -16.52 4.00 -3.55
N LEU A 75 -15.59 3.15 -3.14
CA LEU A 75 -14.65 2.46 -4.02
C LEU A 75 -15.06 0.99 -4.15
N LEU A 76 -15.46 0.59 -5.35
CA LEU A 76 -15.67 -0.82 -5.70
C LEU A 76 -14.35 -1.46 -6.11
N LEU A 77 -13.99 -2.55 -5.47
CA LEU A 77 -12.87 -3.41 -5.85
C LEU A 77 -13.44 -4.79 -6.21
N GLU A 78 -13.10 -5.28 -7.39
CA GLU A 78 -13.53 -6.58 -7.90
C GLU A 78 -12.31 -7.30 -8.50
N GLY A 79 -12.19 -8.58 -8.17
CA GLY A 79 -11.14 -9.42 -8.73
C GLY A 79 -11.21 -10.86 -8.22
N GLU A 80 -10.77 -11.78 -9.05
CA GLU A 80 -10.61 -13.19 -8.68
C GLU A 80 -9.36 -13.44 -7.84
N ALA A 81 -9.31 -14.61 -7.19
CA ALA A 81 -8.16 -14.98 -6.37
C ALA A 81 -6.89 -14.90 -7.24
N TRP A 82 -5.80 -14.36 -6.67
CA TRP A 82 -4.53 -14.12 -7.37
C TRP A 82 -4.55 -12.99 -8.41
N GLU A 83 -5.63 -12.23 -8.51
CA GLU A 83 -5.66 -11.01 -9.33
C GLU A 83 -5.18 -9.78 -8.55
N TRP A 84 -4.68 -8.79 -9.29
CA TRP A 84 -4.23 -7.52 -8.74
C TRP A 84 -5.39 -6.53 -8.69
N LEU A 85 -5.86 -6.23 -7.48
CA LEU A 85 -6.85 -5.18 -7.24
C LEU A 85 -6.15 -3.82 -7.38
N THR A 86 -6.38 -3.13 -8.50
CA THR A 86 -5.63 -1.94 -8.90
C THR A 86 -6.43 -0.67 -8.63
N ILE A 87 -5.83 0.30 -7.95
CA ILE A 87 -6.39 1.64 -7.74
C ILE A 87 -5.53 2.63 -8.55
N GLN A 88 -6.12 3.21 -9.58
CA GLN A 88 -5.50 4.31 -10.34
C GLN A 88 -5.52 5.57 -9.49
N LEU A 89 -4.37 6.22 -9.33
CA LEU A 89 -4.27 7.47 -8.59
C LEU A 89 -5.00 8.59 -9.35
N GLN A 90 -5.70 9.44 -8.61
CA GLN A 90 -6.29 10.66 -9.15
C GLN A 90 -5.21 11.72 -9.34
N GLU A 91 -4.28 11.79 -8.37
CA GLU A 91 -3.10 12.65 -8.42
C GLU A 91 -1.85 11.76 -8.40
N PRO A 92 -1.09 11.66 -9.50
CA PRO A 92 0.16 10.92 -9.52
C PRO A 92 1.15 11.42 -8.46
N PHE A 93 1.93 10.50 -7.89
CA PHE A 93 2.94 10.84 -6.88
C PHE A 93 4.33 10.87 -7.50
N GLN A 94 5.07 11.96 -7.29
CA GLN A 94 6.44 12.10 -7.78
C GLN A 94 7.41 11.55 -6.74
N TYR A 95 7.84 10.30 -6.93
CA TYR A 95 8.85 9.68 -6.09
C TYR A 95 10.25 10.16 -6.53
N PRO A 96 11.03 10.82 -5.65
CA PRO A 96 12.30 11.43 -6.02
C PRO A 96 13.44 10.43 -6.19
N GLY A 97 13.22 9.15 -5.90
CA GLY A 97 14.25 8.11 -5.97
C GLY A 97 15.10 7.98 -4.71
N THR A 98 14.71 8.63 -3.63
CA THR A 98 15.39 8.61 -2.32
C THR A 98 14.34 8.58 -1.21
N GLY A 99 14.65 7.91 -0.10
CA GLY A 99 13.72 7.67 0.99
C GLY A 99 12.75 6.53 0.71
N ASN A 100 12.23 5.93 1.77
CA ASN A 100 11.21 4.89 1.70
C ASN A 100 9.86 5.51 1.36
N LEU A 101 9.05 4.82 0.55
CA LEU A 101 7.70 5.26 0.20
C LEU A 101 6.70 4.75 1.23
N VAL A 102 5.99 5.67 1.87
CA VAL A 102 4.87 5.34 2.76
C VAL A 102 3.56 5.52 2.01
N ILE A 103 2.76 4.47 1.99
CA ILE A 103 1.40 4.46 1.45
C ILE A 103 0.45 4.30 2.62
N GLU A 104 -0.43 5.27 2.82
CA GLU A 104 -1.47 5.24 3.86
C GLU A 104 -2.84 5.15 3.21
N LEU A 105 -3.70 4.31 3.77
CA LEU A 105 -5.10 4.23 3.40
C LEU A 105 -5.99 4.37 4.63
N THR A 106 -7.10 5.08 4.46
CA THR A 106 -8.21 5.10 5.40
C THR A 106 -9.48 4.68 4.70
N ARG A 107 -10.36 4.02 5.44
CA ARG A 107 -11.71 3.68 5.00
C ARG A 107 -12.66 3.63 6.18
N SER A 108 -13.90 3.98 5.92
CA SER A 108 -15.04 3.71 6.78
C SER A 108 -15.69 2.39 6.36
N ASP A 109 -16.02 1.57 7.36
CA ASP A 109 -17.17 0.66 7.30
C ASP A 109 -17.30 -0.28 6.07
N ALA A 110 -16.49 -1.33 5.97
CA ALA A 110 -16.74 -2.39 4.99
C ALA A 110 -17.84 -3.32 5.51
N TYR A 111 -19.10 -2.98 5.25
CA TYR A 111 -20.24 -3.65 5.88
C TYR A 111 -20.43 -5.11 5.47
N PHE A 112 -19.95 -5.57 4.31
CA PHE A 112 -20.33 -6.89 3.79
C PHE A 112 -19.23 -7.69 3.09
N THR A 113 -17.99 -7.20 3.02
CA THR A 113 -16.96 -7.81 2.17
C THR A 113 -15.59 -7.82 2.82
N ASN A 114 -14.99 -9.01 2.88
CA ASN A 114 -13.67 -9.26 3.41
C ASN A 114 -12.70 -9.43 2.24
N LEU A 115 -12.20 -8.32 1.68
CA LEU A 115 -11.13 -8.38 0.70
C LEU A 115 -9.81 -8.66 1.41
N PHE A 116 -9.33 -9.90 1.26
CA PHE A 116 -8.04 -10.30 1.80
C PHE A 116 -6.98 -10.27 0.71
N CYS A 117 -5.80 -9.80 1.10
CA CYS A 117 -4.63 -9.76 0.24
C CYS A 117 -3.57 -10.72 0.77
N PHE A 118 -2.75 -11.27 -0.12
CA PHE A 118 -1.58 -12.00 0.34
C PHE A 118 -0.64 -11.09 1.13
N ARG A 119 0.07 -11.71 2.07
CA ARG A 119 0.96 -11.03 3.01
C ARG A 119 2.30 -11.75 3.07
N TRP A 120 3.33 -11.05 3.49
CA TRP A 120 4.68 -11.58 3.66
C TRP A 120 5.35 -10.97 4.89
N TYR A 121 6.38 -11.65 5.40
CA TYR A 121 7.16 -11.19 6.53
C TYR A 121 8.30 -10.27 6.07
N THR A 122 8.33 -9.06 6.58
CA THR A 122 9.23 -7.99 6.13
C THR A 122 10.50 -7.86 6.95
N HIS A 123 10.61 -8.51 8.11
CA HIS A 123 11.68 -8.35 9.11
C HIS A 123 11.76 -6.96 9.77
N GLU A 124 11.51 -5.87 9.04
CA GLU A 124 11.32 -4.51 9.57
C GLU A 124 9.84 -4.20 9.82
N TYR A 125 9.53 -3.21 10.66
CA TYR A 125 8.17 -2.73 10.90
C TYR A 125 7.63 -1.95 9.70
N ARG A 126 7.16 -2.65 8.67
CA ARG A 126 6.69 -2.04 7.42
C ARG A 126 5.19 -1.78 7.35
N THR A 127 4.46 -2.03 8.44
CA THR A 127 3.03 -1.74 8.50
C THR A 127 2.60 -1.16 9.83
N VAL A 128 1.57 -0.31 9.82
CA VAL A 128 0.88 0.18 11.02
C VAL A 128 -0.62 0.07 10.78
N LEU A 129 -1.35 -0.53 11.71
CA LEU A 129 -2.81 -0.71 11.61
C LEU A 129 -3.53 -0.13 12.83
N ALA A 130 -4.59 0.63 12.57
CA ALA A 130 -5.59 1.02 13.57
C ALA A 130 -7.00 0.66 13.10
N LEU A 131 -7.87 0.33 14.06
CA LEU A 131 -9.25 -0.11 13.81
C LEU A 131 -10.26 1.05 13.72
N ARG A 132 -9.77 2.28 13.50
CA ARG A 132 -10.57 3.46 13.18
C ARG A 132 -9.73 4.43 12.32
N PRO A 133 -10.36 5.20 11.41
CA PRO A 133 -9.66 6.00 10.42
C PRO A 133 -8.99 7.26 11.01
N ASN A 134 -9.43 7.70 12.18
CA ASN A 134 -8.97 8.95 12.83
C ASN A 134 -8.03 8.70 14.01
N GLU A 135 -7.56 7.46 14.21
CA GLU A 135 -6.61 7.16 15.28
C GLU A 135 -5.23 7.76 14.94
N THR A 136 -4.58 8.32 15.95
CA THR A 136 -3.22 8.84 15.84
C THR A 136 -2.17 7.75 16.02
N MET A 137 -2.53 6.66 16.69
CA MET A 137 -1.66 5.51 16.97
C MET A 137 -2.24 4.21 16.41
N GLY A 138 -1.36 3.28 16.06
CA GLY A 138 -1.72 1.93 15.62
C GLY A 138 -0.73 0.87 16.10
N TYR A 139 -0.92 -0.35 15.62
CA TYR A 139 -0.02 -1.47 15.88
C TYR A 139 0.97 -1.62 14.73
N ALA A 140 2.24 -1.35 15.00
CA ALA A 140 3.33 -1.58 14.06
C ALA A 140 3.62 -3.09 13.94
N ASN A 141 3.80 -3.60 12.71
CA ASN A 141 4.01 -5.02 12.46
C ASN A 141 4.97 -5.28 11.29
N THR A 142 5.63 -6.44 11.32
CA THR A 142 6.57 -6.97 10.33
C THR A 142 5.88 -7.84 9.27
N VAL A 143 4.58 -7.64 9.05
CA VAL A 143 3.79 -8.36 8.05
C VAL A 143 3.12 -7.36 7.11
N ALA A 144 3.60 -7.29 5.86
CA ALA A 144 3.09 -6.39 4.85
C ALA A 144 2.23 -7.10 3.81
N ALA A 145 1.27 -6.37 3.22
CA ALA A 145 0.53 -6.84 2.06
C ALA A 145 1.45 -6.92 0.83
N MET A 146 1.15 -7.82 -0.10
CA MET A 146 1.82 -7.88 -1.40
C MET A 146 1.31 -6.76 -2.29
N LEU A 147 2.23 -5.85 -2.65
CA LEU A 147 1.95 -4.63 -3.39
C LEU A 147 2.60 -4.64 -4.77
N ARG A 148 1.97 -3.94 -5.71
CA ARG A 148 2.55 -3.55 -7.00
C ARG A 148 2.37 -2.06 -7.21
N ILE A 149 3.43 -1.41 -7.68
CA ILE A 149 3.45 0.02 -7.99
C ILE A 149 3.61 0.17 -9.50
N ASP A 150 2.65 0.86 -10.13
CA ASP A 150 2.70 1.17 -11.55
C ASP A 150 3.17 2.64 -11.71
N TYR A 151 4.08 2.90 -12.65
CA TYR A 151 4.78 4.19 -12.75
C TYR A 151 5.28 4.54 -14.16
N VAL A 152 5.82 5.76 -14.37
CA VAL A 152 6.37 6.32 -15.63
C VAL A 152 7.76 6.96 -15.35
N PRO A 153 8.77 6.98 -16.27
CA PRO A 153 8.78 6.56 -17.68
C PRO A 153 9.27 5.13 -17.88
N THR A 154 8.52 4.13 -17.44
CA THR A 154 8.60 2.79 -18.00
C THR A 154 7.21 2.16 -17.95
N GLY A 155 6.70 1.64 -19.06
CA GLY A 155 5.51 0.77 -19.08
C GLY A 155 5.74 -0.61 -18.42
N LEU A 156 6.60 -0.67 -17.41
CA LEU A 156 6.93 -1.83 -16.60
C LEU A 156 6.47 -1.51 -15.19
N SER A 157 5.47 -2.24 -14.70
CA SER A 157 5.12 -2.23 -13.29
C SER A 157 6.25 -2.89 -12.49
N ARG A 158 6.72 -2.23 -11.43
CA ARG A 158 7.63 -2.86 -10.47
C ARG A 158 6.74 -3.44 -9.38
N MET A 159 6.69 -4.76 -9.34
CA MET A 159 6.24 -5.44 -8.15
C MET A 159 7.24 -5.09 -7.05
N THR A 160 6.80 -4.38 -6.01
CA THR A 160 7.58 -4.22 -4.79
C THR A 160 7.53 -5.57 -4.07
N TRP A 161 8.45 -6.43 -4.46
CA TRP A 161 8.70 -7.76 -3.92
C TRP A 161 10.22 -7.88 -3.84
N PRO A 162 10.85 -7.95 -2.65
CA PRO A 162 12.20 -8.46 -2.61
C PRO A 162 12.11 -9.96 -2.91
N ALA A 163 12.23 -10.26 -4.21
CA ALA A 163 12.45 -11.56 -4.85
C ALA A 163 11.17 -12.33 -5.28
N VAL A 164 10.92 -12.63 -6.56
CA VAL A 164 11.77 -13.53 -7.39
C VAL A 164 12.87 -14.20 -6.56
N LYS A 165 12.49 -14.95 -5.51
CA LYS A 165 13.35 -15.98 -4.91
C LYS A 165 12.90 -17.38 -5.31
N SER A 166 12.24 -17.48 -6.48
CA SER A 166 12.02 -18.75 -7.21
C SER A 166 11.62 -18.56 -8.67
N LEU A 167 12.17 -17.57 -9.39
CA LEU A 167 12.13 -17.57 -10.87
C LEU A 167 13.49 -17.20 -11.47
N PHE A 168 14.54 -17.73 -10.85
CA PHE A 168 15.59 -18.43 -11.60
C PHE A 168 15.47 -19.91 -11.25
N LEU A 169 14.68 -20.65 -12.04
CA LEU A 169 15.01 -22.02 -12.41
C LEU A 169 15.29 -21.93 -13.92
N VAL A 170 16.54 -21.64 -14.27
CA VAL A 170 17.48 -22.57 -14.91
C VAL A 170 16.97 -23.02 -16.29
N ASN A 171 17.54 -22.38 -17.32
CA ASN A 171 17.56 -22.71 -18.75
C ASN A 171 16.23 -22.99 -19.47
#